data_AF-A0A3B0W2C5-F1
#
_entry.id   AF-A0A3B0W2C5-F1
#
_cell.length_a   1.000
_cell.length_b   1.000
_cell.length_c   1.000
_cell.angle_alpha   90.00
_cell.angle_beta   90.00
_cell.angle_gamma   90.00
#
_symmetry.space_group_name_H-M   'P 1'
#
loop_
_entity.id
_entity.type
_entity.pdbx_description
1 polymer ?
#
loop_
_entity_poly.entity_id
_entity_poly.type
_entity_poly.pdbx_seq_one_letter_code
_entity_poly.pdbx_strand_id
1 'polypeptide(L)'
;FLSSLNANNPDKLEHAVRAHWSIENSLHWVLDVAFDEDSNRTRKGHSAANLAVIRHIALNLIKNEKTSKVGVKIKRLKAGWDNHYLLRVIGMEI
;
A
#
# COMPACT_ATOMS: atom_id res chain seq x y z
N PHE A 1 -18.52 -10.37 -14.77
CA PHE A 1 -17.58 -11.13 -13.92
C PHE A 1 -17.98 -12.59 -13.98
N LEU A 2 -17.03 -13.48 -14.28
CA LEU A 2 -17.23 -14.92 -14.12
C LEU A 2 -16.84 -15.28 -12.69
N SER A 3 -17.71 -16.00 -11.98
CA SER A 3 -17.51 -16.32 -10.58
C SER A 3 -18.06 -17.71 -10.25
N SER A 4 -17.42 -18.38 -9.30
CA SER A 4 -17.95 -19.60 -8.66
C SER A 4 -18.96 -19.29 -7.55
N LEU A 5 -19.21 -18.01 -7.25
CA LEU A 5 -20.25 -17.60 -6.29
C LEU A 5 -21.63 -18.00 -6.81
N ASN A 6 -22.48 -18.45 -5.88
CA ASN A 6 -23.87 -18.79 -6.18
C ASN A 6 -24.66 -17.55 -6.63
N ALA A 7 -25.42 -17.68 -7.72
CA ALA A 7 -26.21 -16.60 -8.32
C ALA A 7 -27.40 -16.12 -7.46
N ASN A 8 -27.80 -16.89 -6.44
CA ASN A 8 -28.93 -16.56 -5.57
C ASN A 8 -28.64 -15.43 -4.57
N ASN A 9 -27.40 -14.91 -4.53
CA ASN A 9 -27.02 -13.76 -3.71
C ASN A 9 -26.25 -12.74 -4.56
N PRO A 10 -26.96 -11.93 -5.38
CA PRO A 10 -26.34 -10.93 -6.25
C PRO A 10 -25.57 -9.85 -5.48
N ASP A 11 -26.02 -9.48 -4.28
CA ASP A 11 -25.37 -8.47 -3.44
C ASP A 11 -23.94 -8.88 -3.06
N LYS A 12 -23.73 -10.17 -2.78
CA LYS A 12 -22.40 -10.71 -2.48
C LYS A 12 -21.46 -10.62 -3.68
N LEU A 13 -21.96 -10.91 -4.88
CA LEU A 13 -21.17 -10.79 -6.11
C LEU A 13 -20.81 -9.33 -6.38
N GLU A 14 -21.78 -8.43 -6.23
CA GLU A 14 -21.58 -6.99 -6.42
C GLU A 14 -20.54 -6.42 -5.42
N HIS A 15 -20.64 -6.81 -4.15
CA HIS A 15 -19.68 -6.42 -3.13
C HIS A 15 -18.27 -6.91 -3.45
N ALA A 16 -18.12 -8.17 -3.87
CA ALA A 16 -16.82 -8.72 -4.24
C ALA A 16 -16.18 -7.97 -5.42
N VAL A 17 -16.97 -7.61 -6.44
CA VAL A 17 -16.52 -6.82 -7.57
C VAL A 17 -16.04 -5.44 -7.14
N ARG A 18 -16.81 -4.74 -6.29
CA ARG A 18 -16.41 -3.43 -5.77
C ARG A 18 -15.17 -3.50 -4.88
N ALA A 19 -15.08 -4.52 -4.02
CA ALA A 19 -13.90 -4.76 -3.20
C ALA A 19 -12.65 -5.02 -4.06
N HIS A 20 -12.79 -5.75 -5.17
CA HIS A 20 -11.68 -5.96 -6.09
C HIS A 20 -11.17 -4.62 -6.69
N TRP A 21 -12.07 -3.76 -7.17
CA TRP A 21 -11.70 -2.43 -7.68
C TRP A 21 -11.07 -1.52 -6.62
N SER A 22 -11.41 -1.72 -5.34
CA SER A 22 -10.80 -0.95 -4.26
C SER A 22 -9.29 -1.16 -4.14
N ILE A 23 -8.75 -2.28 -4.67
CA ILE A 23 -7.31 -2.54 -4.71
C ILE A 23 -6.61 -1.48 -5.58
N GLU A 24 -7.16 -1.18 -6.75
CA GLU A 24 -6.59 -0.17 -7.64
C GLU A 24 -6.51 1.20 -6.96
N ASN A 25 -7.62 1.62 -6.35
CA ASN A 25 -7.70 2.93 -5.69
C ASN A 25 -6.88 3.00 -4.39
N SER A 26 -6.85 1.93 -3.60
CA SER A 26 -6.29 1.95 -2.24
C SER A 26 -4.84 1.47 -2.16
N LEU A 27 -4.37 0.72 -3.16
CA LEU A 27 -3.02 0.19 -3.25
C LEU A 27 -2.27 0.82 -4.42
N HIS A 28 -2.66 0.53 -5.67
CA HIS A 28 -1.89 0.94 -6.86
C HIS A 28 -1.74 2.45 -6.95
N TRP A 29 -2.84 3.20 -6.92
CA TRP A 29 -2.77 4.67 -6.94
C TRP A 29 -1.87 5.26 -5.83
N VAL A 30 -1.89 4.65 -4.63
CA VAL A 30 -1.05 5.10 -3.52
C VAL A 30 0.43 4.81 -3.80
N LEU A 31 0.76 3.67 -4.41
CA LEU A 31 2.13 3.35 -4.80
C LEU A 31 2.61 4.29 -5.92
N ASP A 32 1.79 4.53 -6.93
CA ASP A 32 2.12 5.41 -8.04
C ASP A 32 2.40 6.83 -7.55
N VAL A 33 1.51 7.39 -6.72
CA VAL A 33 1.59 8.80 -6.32
C VAL A 33 2.44 9.04 -5.07
N ALA A 34 2.30 8.23 -4.02
CA ALA A 34 3.00 8.45 -2.75
C ALA A 34 4.40 7.83 -2.73
N PHE A 35 4.63 6.76 -3.49
CA PHE A 35 5.93 6.09 -3.64
C PHE A 35 6.63 6.41 -4.96
N ASP A 36 6.00 7.17 -5.86
CA ASP A 36 6.57 7.55 -7.17
C ASP A 36 7.00 6.30 -7.95
N GLU A 37 6.13 5.28 -7.94
CA GLU A 37 6.46 3.96 -8.50
C GLU A 37 6.65 4.01 -10.02
N ASP A 38 5.75 4.69 -10.74
CA ASP A 38 5.80 4.87 -12.20
C ASP A 38 7.10 5.50 -12.70
N SER A 39 7.64 6.43 -11.93
CA SER A 39 8.89 7.12 -12.27
C SER A 39 10.14 6.26 -12.05
N ASN A 40 10.02 5.08 -11.42
CA ASN A 40 11.18 4.27 -11.07
C ASN A 40 11.81 3.60 -12.31
N ARG A 41 13.09 3.93 -12.57
CA ARG A 41 13.87 3.46 -13.72
C ARG A 41 14.80 2.27 -13.42
N THR A 42 14.64 1.60 -12.27
CA THR A 42 15.45 0.43 -11.93
C THR A 42 15.06 -0.75 -12.83
N ARG A 43 16.03 -1.35 -13.53
CA ARG A 43 15.81 -2.41 -14.54
C ARG A 43 16.78 -3.59 -14.43
N LYS A 44 17.53 -3.72 -13.34
CA LYS A 44 18.59 -4.73 -13.19
C LYS A 44 18.12 -5.92 -12.36
N GLY A 45 18.27 -7.13 -12.90
CA GLY A 45 17.97 -8.38 -12.19
C GLY A 45 16.54 -8.41 -11.64
N HIS A 46 16.39 -8.75 -10.36
CA HIS A 46 15.08 -8.85 -9.68
C HIS A 46 14.59 -7.54 -9.06
N SER A 47 15.09 -6.39 -9.52
CA SER A 47 14.79 -5.09 -8.91
C SER A 47 13.30 -4.79 -8.83
N ALA A 48 12.53 -5.11 -9.87
CA ALA A 48 11.08 -4.84 -9.92
C ALA A 48 10.34 -5.61 -8.81
N ALA A 49 10.56 -6.93 -8.72
CA ALA A 49 9.92 -7.77 -7.70
C ALA A 49 10.34 -7.37 -6.28
N ASN A 50 11.64 -7.12 -6.07
CA ASN A 50 12.15 -6.74 -4.76
C ASN A 50 11.57 -5.40 -4.29
N LEU A 51 11.51 -4.40 -5.17
CA LEU A 51 10.94 -3.09 -4.86
C LEU A 51 9.44 -3.18 -4.59
N ALA A 52 8.69 -3.97 -5.35
CA ALA A 52 7.27 -4.20 -5.09
C ALA A 52 7.04 -4.74 -3.66
N VAL A 53 7.80 -5.76 -3.25
CA VAL A 53 7.70 -6.32 -1.90
C VAL A 53 8.03 -5.28 -0.83
N ILE A 54 9.14 -4.56 -0.98
CA ILE A 54 9.58 -3.53 -0.02
C ILE A 54 8.52 -2.42 0.11
N ARG A 55 7.99 -1.93 -1.01
CA ARG A 55 6.97 -0.87 -1.03
C ARG A 55 5.68 -1.31 -0.35
N HIS A 56 5.22 -2.54 -0.59
CA HIS A 56 4.05 -3.08 0.08
C HIS A 56 4.24 -3.20 1.59
N ILE A 57 5.40 -3.68 2.04
CA ILE A 57 5.75 -3.73 3.46
C ILE A 57 5.71 -2.33 4.07
N ALA A 58 6.40 -1.37 3.45
CA ALA A 58 6.46 0.01 3.92
C ALA A 58 5.06 0.67 3.96
N LEU A 59 4.23 0.46 2.93
CA LEU A 59 2.87 0.98 2.88
C LEU A 59 2.01 0.43 4.01
N ASN A 60 2.09 -0.88 4.28
CA ASN A 60 1.34 -1.51 5.36
C ASN A 60 1.75 -0.96 6.73
N LEU A 61 3.05 -0.80 6.99
CA LEU A 61 3.56 -0.20 8.22
C LEU A 61 3.07 1.25 8.39
N ILE A 62 3.20 2.06 7.34
CA ILE A 62 2.76 3.47 7.34
C ILE A 62 1.24 3.59 7.55
N LYS A 63 0.45 2.70 6.96
CA LYS A 63 -1.02 2.67 7.15
C LYS A 63 -1.39 2.25 8.58
N ASN A 64 -0.61 1.40 9.22
CA ASN A 64 -0.83 0.96 10.60
C ASN A 64 -0.40 1.99 11.65
N GLU A 65 0.55 2.87 11.34
CA GLU A 65 0.93 3.99 12.21
C GLU A 65 -0.23 5.01 12.32
N LYS A 66 -0.74 5.26 13.53
CA LYS A 66 -1.94 6.11 13.76
C LYS A 66 -1.68 7.46 14.44
N THR A 67 -0.49 7.68 14.98
CA THR A 67 -0.17 8.88 15.77
C THR A 67 0.00 10.12 14.90
N SER A 68 0.46 9.96 13.65
CA SER A 68 0.44 11.06 12.68
C SER A 68 -0.84 11.06 11.83
N LYS A 69 -1.52 12.21 11.76
CA LYS A 69 -2.77 12.41 11.01
C LYS A 69 -2.56 12.95 9.59
N VAL A 70 -1.37 12.78 9.03
CA VAL A 70 -1.01 13.22 7.67
C VAL A 70 -1.09 12.08 6.65
N GLY A 71 -1.10 12.42 5.36
CA GLY A 71 -1.16 11.44 4.28
C GLY A 71 0.10 10.55 4.16
N VAL A 72 -0.04 9.43 3.43
CA VAL A 72 0.99 8.39 3.26
C VAL A 72 2.33 8.96 2.79
N LYS A 73 2.33 9.87 1.81
CA LYS A 73 3.55 10.51 1.29
C LYS A 73 4.31 11.24 2.40
N ILE A 74 3.61 12.02 3.23
CA ILE A 74 4.22 12.78 4.31
C ILE A 74 4.71 11.86 5.43
N LYS A 75 3.95 10.81 5.78
CA LYS A 75 4.42 9.79 6.74
C LYS A 75 5.70 9.12 6.26
N ARG A 76 5.77 8.74 4.98
CA ARG A 76 6.97 8.16 4.36
C ARG A 76 8.17 9.09 4.47
N LEU A 77 8.00 10.37 4.12
CA LEU A 77 9.07 11.36 4.20
C LEU A 77 9.50 11.60 5.66
N LYS A 78 8.54 11.72 6.58
CA LYS A 78 8.82 11.88 8.01
C LYS A 78 9.64 10.71 8.55
N ALA A 79 9.30 9.47 8.20
CA ALA A 79 10.08 8.30 8.58
C ALA A 79 11.50 8.31 7.97
N GLY A 80 11.72 9.01 6.86
CA GLY A 80 13.06 9.23 6.30
C GLY A 80 13.87 10.35 6.97
N TRP A 81 13.23 11.23 7.74
CA TRP A 81 13.85 12.42 8.35
C TRP A 81 13.95 12.37 9.87
N ASP A 82 13.10 11.56 10.51
CA ASP A 82 12.99 11.46 11.96
C ASP A 82 13.12 9.99 12.37
N ASN A 83 14.26 9.64 12.98
CA ASN A 83 14.55 8.28 13.41
C ASN A 83 13.59 7.80 14.51
N HIS A 84 13.12 8.68 15.38
CA HIS A 84 12.17 8.29 16.42
C HIS A 84 10.83 7.90 15.77
N TYR A 85 10.37 8.70 14.80
CA TYR A 85 9.18 8.34 14.03
C TYR A 85 9.38 7.10 13.15
N LEU A 86 10.57 6.89 12.59
CA LEU A 86 10.90 5.66 11.88
C LEU A 86 10.77 4.43 12.78
N LEU A 87 11.39 4.46 13.96
CA LEU A 87 11.34 3.37 14.95
C LEU A 87 9.90 3.06 15.35
N ARG A 88 9.06 4.09 15.53
CA ARG A 88 7.61 3.92 15.71
C ARG A 88 6.96 3.15 14.56
N VAL A 89 7.19 3.60 13.32
CA VAL A 89 6.57 3.00 12.12
C VAL A 89 6.95 1.53 11.97
N ILE A 90 8.19 1.16 12.29
CA ILE A 90 8.68 -0.22 12.18
C ILE A 90 8.43 -1.07 13.45
N GLY A 91 7.76 -0.51 14.47
CA GLY A 91 7.39 -1.23 15.68
C GLY A 91 8.54 -1.51 16.66
N MET A 92 9.56 -0.65 16.65
CA MET A 92 10.76 -0.76 17.49
C MET A 92 10.89 0.38 18.51
N GLU A 93 9.83 1.16 18.74
CA GLU A 93 9.76 2.04 19.90
C GLU A 93 9.67 1.20 21.19
N ILE A 94 10.54 1.51 22.15
CA ILE A 94 10.51 1.01 23.54
C ILE A 94 9.75 2.03 24.37
#